data_AF-A0AAQ6IJV6-F1
#
_entry.id   AF-A0AAQ6IJV6-F1
#
_cell.length_a   1.000
_cell.length_b   1.000
_cell.length_c   1.000
_cell.angle_alpha   90.00
_cell.angle_beta   90.00
_cell.angle_gamma   90.00
#
_symmetry.space_group_name_H-M   'P 1'
#
loop_
_entity.id
_entity.type
_entity.pdbx_description
1 polymer ?
#
loop_
_entity_poly.entity_id
_entity_poly.type
_entity_poly.pdbx_seq_one_letter_code
_entity_poly.pdbx_strand_id
1 'polypeptide(L)'
;MRKEKTEDEVVHLRREIGLLPAVSFIIGIVVGSGIFIAPKGVLMNSGSVGLSLLVWALCGVLSMFGALCFAELGTSFTKSGSQYTYLLETLGPLPAFLRLWVTFIFTRPASVSYVSLAFGRYVVEPFFAPCAAPIVLIKLVSVLAVSERTKPLSLTLATLPIAFYNGLYAYGGWTNLNCITEEVINPNRNIPLAIILSMVTVTIFYVLVNVAYYTMMTPSELLMSDAVAVTFANRALPGLALVIPILVALSCFGTLNGGYFTSPRTLFVGAREGHWPSIFSMIHIRRRTPLPAVLLQYPLVILMLFGGEIYQLITFSSFAGWFFVALTTLGMLVHRYRFPLHPRPFKVPAVIAVIFTVVCFFIVGLSLYSDPWNTGRSCALMLTGIPVYYLTVQRFRLPNRFKYISDYFSMHLQLLLEVVQQEIQTY
;
A
#
# COMPACT_ATOMS: atom_id res chain seq x y z
N MET A 1 -20.70 -27.01 36.39
CA MET A 1 -21.42 -26.48 35.22
C MET A 1 -20.76 -25.16 34.84
N ARG A 2 -20.34 -24.99 33.58
CA ARG A 2 -19.86 -23.69 33.06
C ARG A 2 -21.09 -22.91 32.62
N LYS A 3 -21.32 -21.70 33.13
CA LYS A 3 -22.39 -20.85 32.59
C LYS A 3 -22.06 -20.55 31.13
N GLU A 4 -23.00 -20.83 30.23
CA GLU A 4 -22.98 -20.22 28.91
C GLU A 4 -23.22 -18.72 29.08
N LYS A 5 -22.37 -17.91 28.46
CA LYS A 5 -22.59 -16.46 28.38
C LYS A 5 -23.70 -16.22 27.37
N THR A 6 -24.70 -15.41 27.72
CA THR A 6 -25.63 -14.83 26.75
C THR A 6 -24.86 -13.98 25.73
N GLU A 7 -25.30 -13.95 24.47
CA GLU A 7 -24.57 -13.31 23.37
C GLU A 7 -24.27 -11.81 23.63
N ASP A 8 -25.09 -11.14 24.44
CA ASP A 8 -24.90 -9.76 24.89
C ASP A 8 -23.62 -9.48 25.71
N GLU A 9 -22.92 -10.51 26.23
CA GLU A 9 -21.64 -10.33 26.93
C GLU A 9 -20.41 -10.18 26.00
N VAL A 10 -20.58 -10.28 24.68
CA VAL A 10 -19.46 -10.17 23.72
C VAL A 10 -19.36 -8.74 23.16
N VAL A 11 -18.27 -8.05 23.51
CA VAL A 11 -18.04 -6.65 23.08
C VAL A 11 -17.63 -6.60 21.61
N HIS A 12 -18.60 -6.37 20.73
CA HIS A 12 -18.40 -6.19 19.29
C HIS A 12 -18.30 -4.70 18.88
N LEU A 13 -17.67 -4.43 17.73
CA LEU A 13 -17.72 -3.12 17.09
C LEU A 13 -19.16 -2.79 16.68
N ARG A 14 -19.57 -1.53 16.91
CA ARG A 14 -20.93 -1.08 16.58
C ARG A 14 -21.05 -0.73 15.10
N ARG A 15 -22.17 -1.11 14.49
CA ARG A 15 -22.52 -0.75 13.11
C ARG A 15 -23.18 0.61 13.06
N GLU A 16 -22.37 1.66 13.05
CA GLU A 16 -22.82 3.06 13.02
C GLU A 16 -22.50 3.77 11.68
N ILE A 17 -21.64 3.19 10.82
CA ILE A 17 -21.24 3.81 9.55
C ILE A 17 -22.27 3.54 8.44
N GLY A 18 -22.99 4.59 8.03
CA GLY A 18 -23.90 4.57 6.88
C GLY A 18 -23.19 4.66 5.52
N LEU A 19 -23.95 4.51 4.42
CA LEU A 19 -23.42 4.47 3.05
C LEU A 19 -22.64 5.74 2.64
N LEU A 20 -23.14 6.93 2.93
CA LEU A 20 -22.47 8.19 2.57
C LEU A 20 -21.19 8.45 3.39
N PRO A 21 -21.17 8.27 4.73
CA PRO A 21 -19.93 8.22 5.50
C PRO A 21 -18.92 7.21 4.97
N ALA A 22 -19.36 6.00 4.59
CA ALA A 22 -18.49 5.01 3.98
C ALA A 22 -17.89 5.52 2.65
N VAL A 23 -18.69 6.03 1.71
CA VAL A 23 -18.19 6.62 0.45
C VAL A 23 -17.14 7.70 0.71
N SER A 24 -17.41 8.63 1.64
CA SER A 24 -16.47 9.70 2.00
C SER A 24 -15.17 9.16 2.58
N PHE A 25 -15.24 8.12 3.42
CA PHE A 25 -14.06 7.46 4.01
C PHE A 25 -13.21 6.76 2.94
N ILE A 26 -13.82 6.09 1.95
CA ILE A 26 -13.08 5.48 0.85
C ILE A 26 -12.39 6.54 -0.01
N ILE A 27 -13.10 7.62 -0.37
CA ILE A 27 -12.51 8.73 -1.13
C ILE A 27 -11.32 9.32 -0.36
N GLY A 28 -11.45 9.57 0.94
CA GLY A 28 -10.38 10.10 1.79
C GLY A 28 -9.18 9.15 2.00
N ILE A 29 -9.33 7.85 1.75
CA ILE A 29 -8.22 6.87 1.78
C ILE A 29 -7.53 6.72 0.42
N VAL A 30 -8.28 6.83 -0.68
CA VAL A 30 -7.75 6.63 -2.04
C VAL A 30 -7.15 7.93 -2.60
N VAL A 31 -7.72 9.10 -2.27
CA VAL A 31 -7.18 10.41 -2.66
C VAL A 31 -6.03 10.82 -1.74
N GLY A 32 -4.87 10.22 -1.98
CA GLY A 32 -3.60 10.54 -1.30
C GLY A 32 -2.64 11.35 -2.16
N SER A 33 -1.38 11.44 -1.71
CA SER A 33 -0.32 12.21 -2.38
C SER A 33 0.03 11.76 -3.82
N GLY A 34 -0.46 10.59 -4.26
CA GLY A 34 -0.12 10.01 -5.55
C GLY A 34 -0.51 10.86 -6.76
N ILE A 35 -1.60 11.64 -6.68
CA ILE A 35 -2.03 12.54 -7.77
C ILE A 35 -1.03 13.69 -8.05
N PHE A 36 -0.13 13.98 -7.12
CA PHE A 36 0.93 14.99 -7.26
C PHE A 36 2.26 14.42 -7.79
N ILE A 37 2.34 13.10 -7.99
CA ILE A 37 3.56 12.36 -8.39
C ILE A 37 3.32 11.61 -9.70
N ALA A 38 2.20 10.87 -9.78
CA ALA A 38 1.87 10.00 -10.89
C ALA A 38 1.76 10.69 -12.27
N PRO A 39 1.23 11.93 -12.45
CA PRO A 39 1.04 12.51 -13.78
C PRO A 39 2.30 12.53 -14.65
N LYS A 40 3.45 12.89 -14.06
CA LYS A 40 4.76 12.89 -14.74
C LYS A 40 5.20 11.47 -15.08
N GLY A 41 5.09 10.53 -14.12
CA GLY A 41 5.40 9.11 -14.36
C GLY A 41 4.51 8.42 -15.41
N VAL A 42 3.20 8.71 -15.43
CA VAL A 42 2.24 8.19 -16.41
C VAL A 42 2.50 8.80 -17.80
N LEU A 43 2.67 10.12 -17.91
CA LEU A 43 2.96 10.76 -19.20
C LEU A 43 4.30 10.26 -19.79
N MET A 44 5.35 10.19 -18.96
CA MET A 44 6.69 9.76 -19.40
C MET A 44 6.69 8.34 -19.99
N ASN A 45 5.91 7.43 -19.42
CA ASN A 45 5.85 6.02 -19.83
C ASN A 45 4.73 5.72 -20.85
N SER A 46 3.83 6.68 -21.14
CA SER A 46 2.80 6.54 -22.18
C SER A 46 3.13 7.33 -23.46
N GLY A 47 4.01 8.33 -23.38
CA GLY A 47 4.50 9.12 -24.53
C GLY A 47 3.44 9.98 -25.24
N SER A 48 2.18 9.94 -24.81
CA SER A 48 1.06 10.66 -25.43
C SER A 48 0.02 11.05 -24.39
N VAL A 49 -0.48 12.28 -24.47
CA VAL A 49 -1.53 12.84 -23.59
C VAL A 49 -2.83 12.05 -23.70
N GLY A 50 -3.22 11.62 -24.91
CA GLY A 50 -4.42 10.80 -25.08
C GLY A 50 -4.29 9.44 -24.41
N LEU A 51 -3.11 8.82 -24.49
CA LEU A 51 -2.85 7.52 -23.86
C LEU A 51 -2.72 7.66 -22.33
N SER A 52 -2.14 8.74 -21.82
CA SER A 52 -2.04 8.97 -20.37
C SER A 52 -3.42 9.07 -19.70
N LEU A 53 -4.37 9.79 -20.32
CA LEU A 53 -5.76 9.89 -19.83
C LEU A 53 -6.49 8.53 -19.87
N LEU A 54 -6.25 7.72 -20.92
CA LEU A 54 -6.78 6.35 -20.98
C LEU A 54 -6.17 5.45 -19.89
N VAL A 55 -4.86 5.56 -19.61
CA VAL A 55 -4.22 4.83 -18.49
C VAL A 55 -4.85 5.25 -17.16
N TRP A 56 -5.10 6.55 -16.92
CA TRP A 56 -5.79 7.02 -15.71
C TRP A 56 -7.20 6.43 -15.55
N ALA A 57 -7.99 6.36 -16.62
CA ALA A 57 -9.32 5.76 -16.59
C ALA A 57 -9.26 4.23 -16.34
N LEU A 58 -8.38 3.52 -17.03
CA LEU A 58 -8.20 2.07 -16.90
C LEU A 58 -7.67 1.68 -15.50
N CYS A 59 -6.76 2.46 -14.92
CA CYS A 59 -6.30 2.26 -13.54
C CYS A 59 -7.44 2.38 -12.52
N GLY A 60 -8.42 3.24 -12.77
CA GLY A 60 -9.64 3.38 -11.96
C GLY A 60 -10.55 2.15 -12.05
N VAL A 61 -10.83 1.67 -13.27
CA VAL A 61 -11.62 0.44 -13.50
C VAL A 61 -10.95 -0.79 -12.86
N LEU A 62 -9.64 -0.94 -13.03
CA LEU A 62 -8.89 -2.03 -12.40
C LEU A 62 -8.91 -1.93 -10.86
N SER A 63 -8.77 -0.73 -10.30
CA SER A 63 -8.84 -0.52 -8.85
C SER A 63 -10.23 -0.82 -8.29
N MET A 64 -11.30 -0.52 -9.03
CA MET A 64 -12.66 -0.92 -8.68
C MET A 64 -12.83 -2.44 -8.69
N PHE A 65 -12.35 -3.13 -9.74
CA PHE A 65 -12.42 -4.59 -9.82
C PHE A 65 -11.64 -5.25 -8.67
N GLY A 66 -10.45 -4.74 -8.35
CA GLY A 66 -9.66 -5.18 -7.20
C GLY A 66 -10.38 -4.98 -5.87
N ALA A 67 -10.87 -3.77 -5.62
CA ALA A 67 -11.62 -3.43 -4.40
C ALA A 67 -12.87 -4.32 -4.23
N LEU A 68 -13.62 -4.60 -5.29
CA LEU A 68 -14.77 -5.51 -5.25
C LEU A 68 -14.36 -6.96 -4.90
N CYS A 69 -13.30 -7.49 -5.52
CA CYS A 69 -12.78 -8.82 -5.16
C CYS A 69 -12.35 -8.89 -3.69
N PHE A 70 -11.76 -7.80 -3.19
CA PHE A 70 -11.36 -7.67 -1.80
C PHE A 70 -12.54 -7.52 -0.81
N ALA A 71 -13.66 -6.91 -1.23
CA ALA A 71 -14.87 -6.83 -0.42
C ALA A 71 -15.56 -8.20 -0.24
N GLU A 72 -15.53 -9.08 -1.24
CA GLU A 72 -16.00 -10.47 -1.08
C GLU A 72 -15.09 -11.25 -0.11
N LEU A 73 -13.77 -11.09 -0.20
CA LEU A 73 -12.85 -11.71 0.75
C LEU A 73 -13.07 -11.20 2.18
N GLY A 74 -13.21 -9.88 2.37
CA GLY A 74 -13.44 -9.28 3.70
C GLY A 74 -14.84 -9.53 4.28
N THR A 75 -15.85 -9.84 3.45
CA THR A 75 -17.17 -10.29 3.93
C THR A 75 -17.28 -11.81 4.09
N SER A 76 -16.39 -12.59 3.46
CA SER A 76 -16.31 -14.06 3.66
C SER A 76 -15.38 -14.45 4.81
N PHE A 77 -14.34 -13.65 5.08
CA PHE A 77 -13.34 -13.87 6.11
C PHE A 77 -13.21 -12.61 7.00
N THR A 78 -13.92 -12.58 8.12
CA THR A 78 -13.89 -11.46 9.10
C THR A 78 -12.63 -11.44 9.97
N LYS A 79 -11.74 -12.44 9.86
CA LYS A 79 -10.48 -12.47 10.61
C LYS A 79 -9.59 -11.27 10.25
N SER A 80 -9.17 -10.53 11.29
CA SER A 80 -8.21 -9.42 11.16
C SER A 80 -6.92 -9.81 10.41
N GLY A 81 -6.35 -8.86 9.67
CA GLY A 81 -5.07 -9.00 8.94
C GLY A 81 -5.15 -8.79 7.41
N SER A 82 -6.35 -8.69 6.84
CA SER A 82 -6.59 -8.39 5.41
C SER A 82 -5.83 -9.37 4.49
N GLN A 83 -5.03 -8.88 3.54
CA GLN A 83 -4.28 -9.68 2.55
C GLN A 83 -3.48 -10.85 3.12
N TYR A 84 -2.89 -10.71 4.32
CA TYR A 84 -2.18 -11.81 4.96
C TYR A 84 -3.12 -12.99 5.23
N THR A 85 -4.23 -12.70 5.88
CA THR A 85 -5.22 -13.68 6.32
C THR A 85 -5.95 -14.31 5.14
N TYR A 86 -6.28 -13.55 4.10
CA TYR A 86 -6.90 -14.12 2.89
C TYR A 86 -5.96 -15.11 2.18
N LEU A 87 -4.66 -14.83 2.13
CA LEU A 87 -3.67 -15.77 1.59
C LEU A 87 -3.51 -17.00 2.49
N LEU A 88 -3.57 -16.83 3.82
CA LEU A 88 -3.48 -17.92 4.79
C LEU A 88 -4.64 -18.91 4.63
N GLU A 89 -5.88 -18.42 4.56
CA GLU A 89 -7.08 -19.27 4.42
C GLU A 89 -7.22 -19.89 3.01
N THR A 90 -6.78 -19.20 1.95
CA THR A 90 -7.01 -19.67 0.56
C THR A 90 -5.84 -20.43 -0.07
N LEU A 91 -4.58 -20.06 0.23
CA LEU A 91 -3.36 -20.63 -0.35
C LEU A 91 -2.36 -21.16 0.70
N GLY A 92 -2.65 -21.00 1.99
CA GLY A 92 -1.88 -21.58 3.09
C GLY A 92 -0.71 -20.72 3.61
N PRO A 93 0.08 -21.28 4.54
CA PRO A 93 0.99 -20.49 5.38
C PRO A 93 2.21 -19.92 4.64
N LEU A 94 2.72 -20.58 3.59
CA LEU A 94 3.90 -20.09 2.85
C LEU A 94 3.60 -18.79 2.06
N PRO A 95 2.58 -18.71 1.19
CA PRO A 95 2.21 -17.45 0.53
C PRO A 95 1.86 -16.34 1.52
N ALA A 96 1.23 -16.69 2.65
CA ALA A 96 0.90 -15.74 3.71
C ALA A 96 2.16 -15.21 4.43
N PHE A 97 3.13 -16.07 4.76
CA PHE A 97 4.42 -15.64 5.29
C PHE A 97 5.16 -14.74 4.30
N LEU A 98 5.25 -15.13 3.02
CA LEU A 98 5.93 -14.33 2.00
C LEU A 98 5.27 -12.96 1.81
N ARG A 99 3.93 -12.89 1.91
CA ARG A 99 3.19 -11.61 1.93
C ARG A 99 3.66 -10.71 3.07
N LEU A 100 3.79 -11.22 4.29
CA LEU A 100 4.29 -10.46 5.44
C LEU A 100 5.75 -10.07 5.27
N TRP A 101 6.62 -11.02 4.92
CA TRP A 101 8.05 -10.80 4.68
C TRP A 101 8.27 -9.62 3.74
N VAL A 102 7.67 -9.68 2.56
CA VAL A 102 7.74 -8.63 1.54
C VAL A 102 7.14 -7.31 2.02
N THR A 103 6.01 -7.34 2.75
CA THR A 103 5.39 -6.14 3.34
C THR A 103 6.38 -5.35 4.20
N PHE A 104 7.03 -6.01 5.15
CA PHE A 104 7.83 -5.32 6.18
C PHE A 104 9.29 -5.11 5.77
N ILE A 105 9.90 -6.05 5.04
CA ILE A 105 11.28 -5.91 4.60
C ILE A 105 11.44 -4.82 3.53
N PHE A 106 10.47 -4.65 2.61
CA PHE A 106 10.64 -3.63 1.56
C PHE A 106 9.39 -2.91 1.04
N THR A 107 8.19 -3.52 0.94
CA THR A 107 7.05 -2.81 0.32
C THR A 107 6.58 -1.59 1.13
N ARG A 108 6.42 -1.74 2.46
CA ARG A 108 6.07 -0.61 3.35
C ARG A 108 7.23 0.36 3.55
N PRO A 109 8.49 -0.07 3.74
CA PRO A 109 9.65 0.82 3.70
C PRO A 109 9.70 1.69 2.45
N ALA A 110 9.73 1.10 1.25
CA ALA A 110 9.78 1.84 -0.02
C ALA A 110 8.60 2.80 -0.21
N SER A 111 7.40 2.43 0.27
CA SER A 111 6.21 3.28 0.21
C SER A 111 6.32 4.53 1.09
N VAL A 112 6.78 4.39 2.33
CA VAL A 112 7.09 5.53 3.19
C VAL A 112 8.21 6.37 2.57
N SER A 113 9.28 5.73 2.08
CA SER A 113 10.41 6.40 1.41
C SER A 113 9.96 7.28 0.25
N TYR A 114 9.17 6.79 -0.72
CA TYR A 114 8.77 7.63 -1.87
C TYR A 114 7.78 8.74 -1.51
N VAL A 115 6.94 8.58 -0.48
CA VAL A 115 6.04 9.67 -0.02
C VAL A 115 6.83 10.74 0.72
N SER A 116 7.80 10.37 1.58
CA SER A 116 8.73 11.33 2.19
C SER A 116 9.56 12.08 1.14
N LEU A 117 10.05 11.39 0.10
CA LEU A 117 10.77 12.02 -1.01
C LEU A 117 9.90 13.03 -1.78
N ALA A 118 8.60 12.76 -1.93
CA ALA A 118 7.66 13.71 -2.53
C ALA A 118 7.38 14.91 -1.62
N PHE A 119 7.14 14.67 -0.32
CA PHE A 119 7.02 15.73 0.70
C PHE A 119 8.21 16.70 0.63
N GLY A 120 9.44 16.18 0.69
CA GLY A 120 10.65 17.00 0.68
C GLY A 120 10.83 17.81 -0.61
N ARG A 121 10.51 17.23 -1.78
CA ARG A 121 10.52 17.97 -3.05
C ARG A 121 9.52 19.12 -3.04
N TYR A 122 8.25 18.84 -2.70
CA TYR A 122 7.19 19.86 -2.69
C TYR A 122 7.43 20.99 -1.67
N VAL A 123 8.11 20.71 -0.55
CA VAL A 123 8.51 21.74 0.42
C VAL A 123 9.68 22.60 -0.08
N VAL A 124 10.66 22.04 -0.78
CA VAL A 124 11.91 22.76 -1.15
C VAL A 124 11.81 23.47 -2.51
N GLU A 125 11.17 22.88 -3.52
CA GLU A 125 11.14 23.40 -4.90
C GLU A 125 10.68 24.87 -5.02
N PRO A 126 9.69 25.37 -4.24
CA PRO A 126 9.29 26.79 -4.27
C PRO A 126 10.40 27.79 -3.90
N PHE A 127 11.39 27.38 -3.10
CA PHE A 127 12.48 28.25 -2.64
C PHE A 127 13.66 28.33 -3.63
N PHE A 128 13.66 27.51 -4.68
CA PHE A 128 14.78 27.41 -5.63
C PHE A 128 14.39 27.68 -7.09
N ALA A 129 13.10 27.72 -7.41
CA ALA A 129 12.62 28.07 -8.75
C ALA A 129 13.23 29.42 -9.23
N PRO A 130 13.72 29.51 -10.48
CA PRO A 130 13.61 28.55 -11.58
C PRO A 130 14.74 27.48 -11.62
N CYS A 131 15.68 27.49 -10.69
CA CYS A 131 16.79 26.53 -10.64
C CYS A 131 16.33 25.18 -10.07
N ALA A 132 16.99 24.10 -10.50
CA ALA A 132 16.82 22.80 -9.86
C ALA A 132 17.34 22.88 -8.42
N ALA A 133 16.45 22.68 -7.43
CA ALA A 133 16.82 22.69 -6.02
C ALA A 133 18.00 21.72 -5.75
N PRO A 134 19.02 22.14 -4.98
CA PRO A 134 20.22 21.34 -4.81
C PRO A 134 19.86 19.99 -4.19
N ILE A 135 20.25 18.92 -4.89
CA ILE A 135 19.94 17.53 -4.51
C ILE A 135 20.24 17.32 -3.02
N VAL A 136 21.40 17.78 -2.53
CA VAL A 136 21.84 17.66 -1.12
C VAL A 136 20.90 18.37 -0.12
N LEU A 137 20.23 19.48 -0.50
CA LEU A 137 19.30 20.17 0.41
C LEU A 137 17.95 19.46 0.49
N ILE A 138 17.41 18.95 -0.62
CA ILE A 138 16.28 18.02 -0.53
C ILE A 138 16.73 16.73 0.21
N LYS A 139 18.02 16.35 0.09
CA LYS A 139 18.72 15.33 0.89
C LYS A 139 18.83 15.68 2.38
N LEU A 140 18.37 16.86 2.77
CA LEU A 140 18.20 17.35 4.13
C LEU A 140 16.75 17.81 4.40
N VAL A 141 15.74 17.30 3.66
CA VAL A 141 14.29 17.55 3.95
C VAL A 141 13.35 16.29 3.97
N SER A 142 13.77 15.05 3.63
CA SER A 142 12.82 13.87 3.65
C SER A 142 12.68 13.05 4.96
N VAL A 143 13.75 12.47 5.53
CA VAL A 143 13.83 11.92 6.92
C VAL A 143 14.98 12.44 7.81
N LEU A 144 16.08 13.04 7.32
CA LEU A 144 16.26 13.91 6.16
C LEU A 144 17.22 13.26 5.11
N ALA A 145 16.79 13.06 3.84
CA ALA A 145 17.48 12.27 2.78
C ALA A 145 16.85 12.44 1.36
N VAL A 146 17.44 11.96 0.24
CA VAL A 146 16.88 12.07 -1.15
C VAL A 146 17.51 11.19 -2.27
N SER A 147 16.79 11.13 -3.40
CA SER A 147 17.08 10.72 -4.81
C SER A 147 18.47 11.02 -5.44
N GLU A 148 18.67 10.48 -6.66
CA GLU A 148 19.58 10.94 -7.73
C GLU A 148 18.76 11.37 -8.98
N ARG A 149 19.26 11.23 -10.23
CA ARG A 149 18.58 11.65 -11.50
C ARG A 149 18.32 10.51 -12.49
N THR A 150 17.06 10.31 -12.86
CA THR A 150 16.62 9.47 -13.98
C THR A 150 16.75 10.17 -15.35
N LYS A 151 16.97 9.41 -16.42
CA LYS A 151 16.96 9.89 -17.83
C LYS A 151 15.59 9.68 -18.49
N PRO A 152 15.17 10.51 -19.47
CA PRO A 152 13.99 10.22 -20.28
C PRO A 152 14.25 9.00 -21.18
N LEU A 153 13.27 8.10 -21.27
CA LEU A 153 13.30 6.92 -22.14
C LEU A 153 12.25 7.06 -23.25
N SER A 154 12.56 6.58 -24.45
CA SER A 154 11.66 6.67 -25.61
C SER A 154 10.56 5.61 -25.59
N LEU A 155 9.41 5.95 -26.16
CA LEU A 155 8.21 5.13 -26.15
C LEU A 155 8.40 3.79 -26.87
N THR A 156 8.15 2.70 -26.16
CA THR A 156 7.97 1.33 -26.67
C THR A 156 6.92 0.61 -25.84
N LEU A 157 6.34 -0.49 -26.36
CA LEU A 157 5.38 -1.32 -25.60
C LEU A 157 5.95 -1.79 -24.24
N ALA A 158 7.28 -1.86 -24.10
CA ALA A 158 7.98 -2.16 -22.86
C ALA A 158 7.63 -1.20 -21.71
N THR A 159 7.35 0.08 -21.97
CA THR A 159 7.17 1.10 -20.90
C THR A 159 5.76 1.14 -20.28
N LEU A 160 4.76 0.59 -20.98
CA LEU A 160 3.35 0.68 -20.58
C LEU A 160 3.03 0.11 -19.18
N PRO A 161 3.59 -1.02 -18.70
CA PRO A 161 3.37 -1.50 -17.33
C PRO A 161 3.85 -0.51 -16.26
N ILE A 162 4.90 0.27 -16.53
CA ILE A 162 5.41 1.30 -15.61
C ILE A 162 4.45 2.50 -15.58
N ALA A 163 3.81 2.85 -16.71
CA ALA A 163 2.71 3.81 -16.71
C ALA A 163 1.54 3.33 -15.83
N PHE A 164 1.16 2.05 -15.95
CA PHE A 164 0.12 1.44 -15.10
C PHE A 164 0.52 1.40 -13.62
N TYR A 165 1.74 1.04 -13.24
CA TYR A 165 2.17 1.11 -11.83
C TYR A 165 2.11 2.54 -11.27
N ASN A 166 2.51 3.56 -12.05
CA ASN A 166 2.41 4.95 -11.62
C ASN A 166 0.95 5.41 -11.43
N GLY A 167 0.05 5.05 -12.36
CA GLY A 167 -1.39 5.36 -12.23
C GLY A 167 -2.05 4.60 -11.08
N LEU A 168 -1.82 3.28 -10.98
CA LEU A 168 -2.36 2.41 -9.93
C LEU A 168 -1.84 2.77 -8.53
N TYR A 169 -0.63 3.34 -8.41
CA TYR A 169 -0.15 3.93 -7.17
C TYR A 169 -1.05 5.09 -6.68
N ALA A 170 -1.48 5.98 -7.58
CA ALA A 170 -2.37 7.08 -7.21
C ALA A 170 -3.79 6.60 -6.82
N TYR A 171 -4.23 5.44 -7.31
CA TYR A 171 -5.42 4.74 -6.80
C TYR A 171 -5.13 3.80 -5.62
N GLY A 172 -4.04 4.01 -4.88
CA GLY A 172 -3.69 3.18 -3.73
C GLY A 172 -4.73 3.19 -2.60
N GLY A 173 -4.49 2.38 -1.55
CA GLY A 173 -5.24 2.46 -0.29
C GLY A 173 -6.50 1.59 -0.19
N TRP A 174 -7.16 1.21 -1.29
CA TRP A 174 -8.40 0.38 -1.26
C TRP A 174 -8.22 -1.03 -0.66
N THR A 175 -6.99 -1.51 -0.48
CA THR A 175 -6.70 -2.77 0.22
C THR A 175 -6.95 -2.68 1.75
N ASN A 176 -7.11 -1.46 2.29
CA ASN A 176 -7.41 -1.19 3.70
C ASN A 176 -8.92 -1.07 3.98
N LEU A 177 -9.79 -1.15 2.96
CA LEU A 177 -11.26 -1.04 3.09
C LEU A 177 -11.85 -1.96 4.18
N ASN A 178 -11.23 -3.13 4.35
CA ASN A 178 -11.66 -4.16 5.29
C ASN A 178 -11.61 -3.71 6.76
N CYS A 179 -10.95 -2.59 7.08
CA CYS A 179 -10.92 -2.03 8.43
C CYS A 179 -12.26 -1.43 8.89
N ILE A 180 -13.18 -1.05 7.97
CA ILE A 180 -14.53 -0.56 8.34
C ILE A 180 -15.65 -1.58 8.04
N THR A 181 -15.32 -2.77 7.53
CA THR A 181 -16.32 -3.79 7.15
C THR A 181 -17.25 -4.19 8.31
N GLU A 182 -16.73 -4.19 9.54
CA GLU A 182 -17.48 -4.55 10.74
C GLU A 182 -18.33 -3.39 11.29
N GLU A 183 -17.90 -2.15 11.04
CA GLU A 183 -18.52 -0.89 11.50
C GLU A 183 -19.61 -0.37 10.54
N VAL A 184 -19.68 -0.89 9.31
CA VAL A 184 -20.66 -0.49 8.29
C VAL A 184 -22.03 -1.16 8.50
N ILE A 185 -23.08 -0.34 8.48
CA ILE A 185 -24.48 -0.79 8.47
C ILE A 185 -24.75 -1.57 7.17
N ASN A 186 -25.32 -2.78 7.26
CA ASN A 186 -25.66 -3.65 6.13
C ASN A 186 -24.48 -3.87 5.14
N PRO A 187 -23.35 -4.44 5.60
CA PRO A 187 -22.08 -4.45 4.86
C PRO A 187 -22.19 -5.10 3.48
N ASN A 188 -22.93 -6.21 3.37
CA ASN A 188 -23.18 -6.97 2.14
C ASN A 188 -23.69 -6.13 0.96
N ARG A 189 -24.45 -5.06 1.25
CA ARG A 189 -25.02 -4.14 0.25
C ARG A 189 -24.25 -2.83 0.20
N ASN A 190 -23.90 -2.27 1.36
CA ASN A 190 -23.35 -0.92 1.43
C ASN A 190 -21.86 -0.86 1.09
N ILE A 191 -21.06 -1.90 1.34
CA ILE A 191 -19.63 -1.90 0.98
C ILE A 191 -19.44 -1.94 -0.55
N PRO A 192 -20.09 -2.83 -1.32
CA PRO A 192 -19.97 -2.82 -2.79
C PRO A 192 -20.46 -1.52 -3.43
N LEU A 193 -21.57 -0.96 -2.93
CA LEU A 193 -22.07 0.35 -3.39
C LEU A 193 -21.10 1.49 -3.05
N ALA A 194 -20.54 1.50 -1.85
CA ALA A 194 -19.56 2.51 -1.45
C ALA A 194 -18.31 2.45 -2.34
N ILE A 195 -17.81 1.26 -2.63
CA ILE A 195 -16.65 1.03 -3.51
C ILE A 195 -16.91 1.55 -4.93
N ILE A 196 -18.06 1.21 -5.52
CA ILE A 196 -18.39 1.64 -6.89
C ILE A 196 -18.51 3.17 -6.95
N LEU A 197 -19.29 3.78 -6.04
CA LEU A 197 -19.49 5.23 -6.00
C LEU A 197 -18.18 6.00 -5.76
N SER A 198 -17.37 5.56 -4.80
CA SER A 198 -16.07 6.18 -4.52
C SER A 198 -15.09 6.03 -5.70
N MET A 199 -14.95 4.85 -6.29
CA MET A 199 -14.01 4.62 -7.40
C MET A 199 -14.39 5.39 -8.66
N VAL A 200 -15.69 5.48 -9.00
CA VAL A 200 -16.15 6.34 -10.10
C VAL A 200 -15.82 7.81 -9.81
N THR A 201 -16.10 8.29 -8.60
CA THR A 201 -15.83 9.68 -8.18
C THR A 201 -14.34 10.01 -8.25
N VAL A 202 -13.47 9.15 -7.72
CA VAL A 202 -12.01 9.35 -7.77
C VAL A 202 -11.48 9.29 -9.19
N THR A 203 -12.00 8.40 -10.04
CA THR A 203 -11.60 8.31 -11.45
C THR A 203 -11.95 9.58 -12.23
N ILE A 204 -13.17 10.10 -12.05
CA ILE A 204 -13.60 11.37 -12.65
C ILE A 204 -12.70 12.52 -12.15
N PHE A 205 -12.46 12.60 -10.84
CA PHE A 205 -11.60 13.64 -10.24
C PHE A 205 -10.16 13.58 -10.79
N TYR A 206 -9.53 12.41 -10.83
CA TYR A 206 -8.17 12.26 -11.34
C TYR A 206 -8.05 12.56 -12.84
N VAL A 207 -9.03 12.14 -13.67
CA VAL A 207 -9.05 12.50 -15.09
C VAL A 207 -9.20 14.02 -15.26
N LEU A 208 -10.10 14.67 -14.52
CA LEU A 208 -10.27 16.13 -14.57
C LEU A 208 -9.01 16.89 -14.11
N VAL A 209 -8.32 16.44 -13.07
CA VAL A 209 -7.05 17.04 -12.62
C VAL A 209 -5.96 16.91 -13.68
N ASN A 210 -5.85 15.77 -14.36
CA ASN A 210 -4.88 15.61 -15.46
C ASN A 210 -5.25 16.47 -16.68
N VAL A 211 -6.54 16.57 -17.03
CA VAL A 211 -7.00 17.52 -18.06
C VAL A 211 -6.63 18.96 -17.69
N ALA A 212 -6.85 19.38 -16.45
CA ALA A 212 -6.47 20.72 -15.99
C ALA A 212 -4.96 20.96 -16.15
N TYR A 213 -4.10 20.01 -15.74
CA TYR A 213 -2.66 20.10 -15.98
C TYR A 213 -2.31 20.24 -17.48
N TYR A 214 -2.91 19.44 -18.36
CA TYR A 214 -2.65 19.49 -19.81
C TYR A 214 -3.23 20.73 -20.52
N THR A 215 -4.19 21.44 -19.91
CA THR A 215 -4.68 22.74 -20.42
C THR A 215 -3.82 23.93 -20.00
N MET A 216 -3.07 23.84 -18.90
CA MET A 216 -2.28 24.95 -18.33
C MET A 216 -0.76 24.83 -18.55
N MET A 217 -0.28 23.63 -18.89
CA MET A 217 1.15 23.32 -19.10
C MET A 217 1.34 22.45 -20.34
N THR A 218 2.46 22.65 -21.03
CA THR A 218 2.79 21.79 -22.18
C THR A 218 3.26 20.40 -21.72
N PRO A 219 3.14 19.34 -22.55
CA PRO A 219 3.57 17.99 -22.16
C PRO A 219 5.06 17.90 -21.82
N SER A 220 5.91 18.64 -22.54
CA SER A 220 7.35 18.74 -22.27
C SER A 220 7.64 19.45 -20.95
N GLU A 221 6.93 20.54 -20.66
CA GLU A 221 7.04 21.27 -19.38
C GLU A 221 6.63 20.42 -18.17
N LEU A 222 5.54 19.65 -18.28
CA LEU A 222 5.10 18.73 -17.23
C LEU A 222 6.13 17.62 -16.95
N LEU A 223 6.88 17.19 -17.97
CA LEU A 223 7.99 16.24 -17.82
C LEU A 223 9.24 16.89 -17.20
N MET A 224 9.45 18.19 -17.38
CA MET A 224 10.58 18.93 -16.81
C MET A 224 10.35 19.34 -15.34
N SER A 225 9.13 19.75 -14.96
CA SER A 225 8.78 20.10 -13.58
C SER A 225 8.91 18.91 -12.63
N ASP A 226 9.48 19.08 -11.43
CA ASP A 226 9.52 18.03 -10.41
C ASP A 226 8.34 18.13 -9.40
N ALA A 227 7.78 19.33 -9.22
CA ALA A 227 6.57 19.61 -8.45
C ALA A 227 5.42 20.13 -9.35
N VAL A 228 4.78 19.22 -10.10
CA VAL A 228 3.72 19.51 -11.10
C VAL A 228 2.57 20.38 -10.57
N ALA A 229 2.18 20.24 -9.29
CA ALA A 229 1.11 21.07 -8.72
C ALA A 229 1.54 22.53 -8.48
N VAL A 230 2.84 22.79 -8.26
CA VAL A 230 3.37 24.15 -8.02
C VAL A 230 3.53 24.90 -9.33
N THR A 231 4.01 24.23 -10.39
CA THR A 231 4.04 24.80 -11.75
C THR A 231 2.64 25.08 -12.30
N PHE A 232 1.67 24.19 -12.03
CA PHE A 232 0.25 24.48 -12.29
C PHE A 232 -0.24 25.71 -11.51
N ALA A 233 0.06 25.81 -10.21
CA ALA A 233 -0.37 26.93 -9.37
C ALA A 233 0.20 28.28 -9.86
N ASN A 234 1.48 28.33 -10.21
CA ASN A 234 2.12 29.50 -10.79
C ASN A 234 1.47 29.96 -12.11
N ARG A 235 0.93 29.03 -12.89
CA ARG A 235 0.20 29.32 -14.16
C ARG A 235 -1.24 29.78 -13.93
N ALA A 236 -2.00 29.03 -13.16
CA ALA A 236 -3.46 29.17 -13.09
C ALA A 236 -3.95 30.03 -11.91
N LEU A 237 -3.20 30.06 -10.81
CA LEU A 237 -3.62 30.64 -9.52
C LEU A 237 -2.42 31.33 -8.82
N PRO A 238 -1.80 32.37 -9.44
CA PRO A 238 -0.56 32.96 -8.92
C PRO A 238 -0.66 33.48 -7.48
N GLY A 239 -1.83 33.97 -7.05
CA GLY A 239 -2.08 34.39 -5.65
C GLY A 239 -2.14 33.24 -4.63
N LEU A 240 -2.22 31.98 -5.07
CA LEU A 240 -2.25 30.77 -4.22
C LEU A 240 -0.99 29.90 -4.38
N ALA A 241 -0.02 30.33 -5.19
CA ALA A 241 1.20 29.58 -5.47
C ALA A 241 2.01 29.19 -4.21
N LEU A 242 1.99 30.01 -3.16
CA LEU A 242 2.64 29.72 -1.87
C LEU A 242 1.85 28.74 -0.99
N VAL A 243 0.53 28.59 -1.23
CA VAL A 243 -0.36 27.75 -0.41
C VAL A 243 -0.37 26.29 -0.91
N ILE A 244 -0.32 26.08 -2.23
CA ILE A 244 -0.34 24.74 -2.84
C ILE A 244 0.79 23.82 -2.33
N PRO A 245 2.07 24.25 -2.22
CA PRO A 245 3.13 23.46 -1.59
C PRO A 245 2.77 22.93 -0.20
N ILE A 246 2.16 23.76 0.64
CA ILE A 246 1.78 23.45 2.02
C ILE A 246 0.64 22.41 2.03
N LEU A 247 -0.36 22.58 1.16
CA LEU A 247 -1.48 21.62 1.03
C LEU A 247 -1.00 20.26 0.51
N VAL A 248 -0.07 20.22 -0.45
CA VAL A 248 0.54 18.97 -0.93
C VAL A 248 1.38 18.32 0.18
N ALA A 249 2.18 19.09 0.92
CA ALA A 249 2.95 18.60 2.06
C ALA A 249 2.06 17.98 3.15
N LEU A 250 0.92 18.61 3.47
CA LEU A 250 -0.08 18.07 4.40
C LEU A 250 -0.71 16.77 3.89
N SER A 251 -0.99 16.64 2.58
CA SER A 251 -1.48 15.40 1.96
C SER A 251 -0.45 14.26 2.05
N CYS A 252 0.83 14.55 1.78
CA CYS A 252 1.92 13.59 1.97
C CYS A 252 2.04 13.17 3.45
N PHE A 253 1.97 14.12 4.39
CA PHE A 253 2.03 13.83 5.82
C PHE A 253 0.86 12.95 6.31
N GLY A 254 -0.37 13.22 5.85
CA GLY A 254 -1.53 12.37 6.12
C GLY A 254 -1.35 10.95 5.57
N THR A 255 -0.81 10.82 4.36
CA THR A 255 -0.50 9.53 3.71
C THR A 255 0.54 8.73 4.51
N LEU A 256 1.62 9.39 4.98
CA LEU A 256 2.64 8.79 5.85
C LEU A 256 2.02 8.28 7.17
N ASN A 257 1.23 9.12 7.83
CA ASN A 257 0.60 8.81 9.11
C ASN A 257 -0.34 7.59 9.02
N GLY A 258 -1.19 7.53 7.98
CA GLY A 258 -2.03 6.36 7.69
C GLY A 258 -1.20 5.08 7.43
N GLY A 259 -0.04 5.22 6.80
CA GLY A 259 0.95 4.15 6.66
C GLY A 259 1.47 3.62 8.00
N TYR A 260 1.80 4.51 8.94
CA TYR A 260 2.29 4.14 10.28
C TYR A 260 1.21 3.54 11.19
N PHE A 261 -0.07 3.91 11.06
CA PHE A 261 -1.14 3.26 11.81
C PHE A 261 -1.53 1.87 11.28
N THR A 262 -1.47 1.66 9.96
CA THR A 262 -1.89 0.39 9.34
C THR A 262 -0.81 -0.68 9.37
N SER A 263 0.47 -0.32 9.14
CA SER A 263 1.56 -1.32 9.00
C SER A 263 1.75 -2.19 10.26
N PRO A 264 1.87 -1.64 11.49
CA PRO A 264 2.14 -2.43 12.68
C PRO A 264 1.04 -3.45 13.01
N ARG A 265 -0.23 -3.14 12.71
CA ARG A 265 -1.37 -4.02 12.95
C ARG A 265 -1.25 -5.34 12.17
N THR A 266 -0.77 -5.30 10.93
CA THR A 266 -0.56 -6.50 10.12
C THR A 266 0.65 -7.33 10.59
N LEU A 267 1.73 -6.69 11.06
CA LEU A 267 2.88 -7.42 11.64
C LEU A 267 2.49 -8.09 12.97
N PHE A 268 1.73 -7.39 13.80
CA PHE A 268 1.21 -7.86 15.08
C PHE A 268 0.35 -9.12 14.94
N VAL A 269 -0.53 -9.19 13.91
CA VAL A 269 -1.28 -10.41 13.57
C VAL A 269 -0.33 -11.53 13.11
N GLY A 270 0.63 -11.24 12.22
CA GLY A 270 1.61 -12.24 11.78
C GLY A 270 2.49 -12.81 12.90
N ALA A 271 2.79 -12.01 13.93
CA ALA A 271 3.53 -12.44 15.12
C ALA A 271 2.66 -13.23 16.12
N ARG A 272 1.33 -13.13 16.06
CA ARG A 272 0.41 -14.00 16.82
C ARG A 272 0.30 -15.40 16.22
N GLU A 273 0.24 -15.50 14.89
CA GLU A 273 0.25 -16.77 14.15
C GLU A 273 1.63 -17.47 14.14
N GLY A 274 2.60 -17.00 14.93
CA GLY A 274 3.95 -17.56 15.01
C GLY A 274 4.80 -17.38 13.74
N HIS A 275 4.33 -16.62 12.75
CA HIS A 275 5.06 -16.31 11.52
C HIS A 275 6.13 -15.23 11.71
N TRP A 276 6.15 -14.52 12.83
CA TRP A 276 7.18 -13.54 13.22
C TRP A 276 7.52 -13.68 14.72
N PRO A 277 8.70 -13.21 15.17
CA PRO A 277 9.08 -13.22 16.59
C PRO A 277 8.02 -12.55 17.49
N SER A 278 7.75 -13.16 18.65
CA SER A 278 6.67 -12.76 19.57
C SER A 278 6.77 -11.32 20.07
N ILE A 279 7.97 -10.72 20.08
CA ILE A 279 8.15 -9.30 20.45
C ILE A 279 7.36 -8.33 19.55
N PHE A 280 7.02 -8.72 18.32
CA PHE A 280 6.20 -7.90 17.43
C PHE A 280 4.69 -8.04 17.68
N SER A 281 4.25 -8.98 18.52
CA SER A 281 2.87 -9.05 19.05
C SER A 281 2.73 -8.45 20.46
N MET A 282 3.70 -7.63 20.88
CA MET A 282 3.72 -6.93 22.18
C MET A 282 3.33 -5.46 22.07
N ILE A 283 2.78 -4.91 23.16
CA ILE A 283 2.22 -3.56 23.25
C ILE A 283 2.89 -2.81 24.40
N HIS A 284 3.22 -1.53 24.19
CA HIS A 284 3.81 -0.67 25.21
C HIS A 284 2.79 -0.32 26.30
N ILE A 285 3.11 -0.61 27.57
CA ILE A 285 2.21 -0.49 28.73
C ILE A 285 1.51 0.88 28.79
N ARG A 286 2.29 1.97 28.83
CA ARG A 286 1.77 3.34 29.06
C ARG A 286 1.01 3.88 27.83
N ARG A 287 1.55 3.66 26.63
CA ARG A 287 1.03 4.27 25.38
C ARG A 287 0.02 3.40 24.62
N ARG A 288 -0.12 2.12 24.98
CA ARG A 288 -0.98 1.13 24.31
C ARG A 288 -0.72 0.98 22.80
N THR A 289 0.51 1.23 22.36
CA THR A 289 0.96 1.15 20.95
C THR A 289 1.91 -0.04 20.69
N PRO A 290 1.88 -0.67 19.50
CA PRO A 290 2.80 -1.73 19.11
C PRO A 290 4.19 -1.19 18.72
N LEU A 291 4.91 -0.63 19.69
CA LEU A 291 6.17 0.09 19.49
C LEU A 291 7.27 -0.72 18.76
N PRO A 292 7.52 -2.01 19.05
CA PRO A 292 8.61 -2.77 18.40
C PRO A 292 8.42 -2.90 16.89
N ALA A 293 7.17 -3.04 16.44
CA ALA A 293 6.80 -3.12 15.03
C ALA A 293 7.03 -1.79 14.27
N VAL A 294 6.85 -0.65 14.94
CA VAL A 294 7.18 0.67 14.38
C VAL A 294 8.70 0.88 14.33
N LEU A 295 9.41 0.51 15.39
CA LEU A 295 10.87 0.66 15.47
C LEU A 295 11.63 -0.17 14.42
N LEU A 296 11.13 -1.35 14.07
CA LEU A 296 11.67 -2.15 12.95
C LEU A 296 11.60 -1.41 11.60
N GLN A 297 10.57 -0.59 11.39
CA GLN A 297 10.30 0.03 10.10
C GLN A 297 11.24 1.22 9.82
N TYR A 298 11.65 1.99 10.84
CA TYR A 298 12.53 3.17 10.66
C TYR A 298 13.87 2.88 9.95
N PRO A 299 14.73 1.94 10.39
CA PRO A 299 16.01 1.69 9.72
C PRO A 299 15.83 1.19 8.28
N LEU A 300 14.77 0.43 8.01
CA LEU A 300 14.45 -0.04 6.65
C LEU A 300 13.99 1.11 5.75
N VAL A 301 13.16 2.03 6.25
CA VAL A 301 12.77 3.26 5.54
C VAL A 301 13.98 4.13 5.21
N ILE A 302 14.87 4.32 6.19
CA ILE A 302 16.12 5.08 6.05
C ILE A 302 17.01 4.48 4.95
N LEU A 303 17.23 3.16 4.99
CA LEU A 303 18.01 2.44 3.97
C LEU A 303 17.39 2.57 2.57
N MET A 304 16.08 2.37 2.45
CA MET A 304 15.36 2.43 1.17
C MET A 304 15.36 3.83 0.55
N LEU A 305 15.32 4.89 1.36
CA LEU A 305 15.33 6.28 0.86
C LEU A 305 16.73 6.86 0.63
N PHE A 306 17.80 6.24 1.18
CA PHE A 306 19.16 6.50 0.72
C PHE A 306 19.44 5.82 -0.63
N GLY A 307 18.86 4.63 -0.86
CA GLY A 307 19.20 3.75 -1.99
C GLY A 307 18.25 3.77 -3.19
N GLY A 308 17.25 4.67 -3.26
CA GLY A 308 16.23 4.62 -4.31
C GLY A 308 15.61 5.96 -4.71
N GLU A 309 15.30 6.11 -6.00
CA GLU A 309 14.50 7.21 -6.55
C GLU A 309 12.99 6.93 -6.45
N ILE A 310 12.15 7.97 -6.46
CA ILE A 310 10.68 7.86 -6.36
C ILE A 310 10.10 6.83 -7.35
N TYR A 311 10.35 6.98 -8.65
CA TYR A 311 9.78 6.08 -9.66
C TYR A 311 10.35 4.66 -9.60
N GLN A 312 11.63 4.51 -9.26
CA GLN A 312 12.26 3.19 -9.07
C GLN A 312 11.65 2.46 -7.86
N LEU A 313 11.45 3.16 -6.74
CA LEU A 313 10.78 2.64 -5.54
C LEU A 313 9.30 2.33 -5.80
N ILE A 314 8.60 3.12 -6.63
CA ILE A 314 7.24 2.79 -7.09
C ILE A 314 7.24 1.48 -7.86
N THR A 315 8.06 1.31 -8.92
CA THR A 315 8.13 0.04 -9.69
C THR A 315 8.51 -1.15 -8.80
N PHE A 316 9.57 -1.01 -7.99
CA PHE A 316 10.11 -2.03 -7.10
C PHE A 316 9.08 -2.51 -6.05
N SER A 317 8.32 -1.59 -5.45
CA SER A 317 7.26 -1.93 -4.49
C SER A 317 5.96 -2.41 -5.18
N SER A 318 5.66 -1.89 -6.37
CA SER A 318 4.46 -2.24 -7.13
C SER A 318 4.50 -3.66 -7.68
N PHE A 319 5.62 -4.14 -8.22
CA PHE A 319 5.74 -5.53 -8.68
C PHE A 319 5.34 -6.53 -7.57
N ALA A 320 5.95 -6.38 -6.39
CA ALA A 320 5.62 -7.18 -5.22
C ALA A 320 4.15 -7.03 -4.79
N GLY A 321 3.66 -5.78 -4.71
CA GLY A 321 2.26 -5.51 -4.33
C GLY A 321 1.26 -6.18 -5.28
N TRP A 322 1.44 -6.00 -6.59
CA TRP A 322 0.56 -6.53 -7.62
C TRP A 322 0.68 -8.05 -7.81
N PHE A 323 1.86 -8.64 -7.61
CA PHE A 323 2.02 -10.09 -7.54
C PHE A 323 1.22 -10.71 -6.39
N PHE A 324 1.27 -10.13 -5.19
CA PHE A 324 0.47 -10.63 -4.08
C PHE A 324 -1.03 -10.32 -4.21
N VAL A 325 -1.42 -9.23 -4.86
CA VAL A 325 -2.83 -8.98 -5.23
C VAL A 325 -3.32 -10.05 -6.20
N ALA A 326 -2.54 -10.39 -7.24
CA ALA A 326 -2.86 -11.46 -8.20
C ALA A 326 -2.96 -12.83 -7.52
N LEU A 327 -2.04 -13.17 -6.61
CA LEU A 327 -2.15 -14.38 -5.78
C LEU A 327 -3.39 -14.37 -4.88
N THR A 328 -3.78 -13.21 -4.33
CA THR A 328 -4.96 -13.11 -3.46
C THR A 328 -6.26 -13.35 -4.23
N THR A 329 -6.39 -12.80 -5.45
CA THR A 329 -7.58 -13.03 -6.29
C THR A 329 -7.55 -14.37 -7.02
N LEU A 330 -6.37 -14.95 -7.28
CA LEU A 330 -6.25 -16.35 -7.66
C LEU A 330 -6.69 -17.28 -6.52
N GLY A 331 -6.26 -17.02 -5.29
CA GLY A 331 -6.69 -17.73 -4.08
C GLY A 331 -8.20 -17.66 -3.87
N MET A 332 -8.81 -16.50 -4.08
CA MET A 332 -10.27 -16.31 -4.11
C MET A 332 -10.96 -17.22 -5.15
N LEU A 333 -10.44 -17.31 -6.37
CA LEU A 333 -10.98 -18.16 -7.43
C LEU A 333 -10.80 -19.66 -7.13
N VAL A 334 -9.64 -20.06 -6.60
CA VAL A 334 -9.38 -21.44 -6.14
C VAL A 334 -10.28 -21.82 -4.96
N HIS A 335 -10.48 -20.92 -4.00
CA HIS A 335 -11.39 -21.11 -2.86
C HIS A 335 -12.86 -21.21 -3.30
N ARG A 336 -13.27 -20.45 -4.33
CA ARG A 336 -14.59 -20.58 -4.98
C ARG A 336 -14.82 -21.97 -5.59
N TYR A 337 -13.80 -22.54 -6.23
CA TYR A 337 -13.87 -23.88 -6.82
C TYR A 337 -13.84 -24.99 -5.76
N ARG A 338 -12.93 -24.88 -4.77
CA ARG A 338 -12.70 -25.90 -3.74
C ARG A 338 -13.80 -25.98 -2.68
N PHE A 339 -14.42 -24.84 -2.34
CA PHE A 339 -15.44 -24.75 -1.30
C PHE A 339 -16.70 -24.05 -1.82
N PRO A 340 -17.44 -24.65 -2.78
CA PRO A 340 -18.57 -24.00 -3.43
C PRO A 340 -19.66 -23.59 -2.42
N LEU A 341 -19.91 -24.44 -1.41
CA LEU A 341 -20.94 -24.24 -0.37
C LEU A 341 -20.58 -23.22 0.72
N HIS A 342 -19.36 -22.67 0.76
CA HIS A 342 -19.01 -21.66 1.76
C HIS A 342 -19.92 -20.43 1.65
N PRO A 343 -20.50 -19.91 2.75
CA PRO A 343 -21.32 -18.71 2.72
C PRO A 343 -20.51 -17.52 2.19
N ARG A 344 -21.10 -16.73 1.30
CA ARG A 344 -20.50 -15.53 0.71
C ARG A 344 -21.52 -14.40 0.79
N PRO A 345 -21.47 -13.56 1.84
CA PRO A 345 -22.48 -12.53 2.08
C PRO A 345 -22.54 -11.47 0.97
N PHE A 346 -21.42 -11.24 0.28
CA PHE A 346 -21.33 -10.57 -1.02
C PHE A 346 -20.58 -11.47 -2.02
N LYS A 347 -20.93 -11.40 -3.31
CA LYS A 347 -20.36 -12.24 -4.37
C LYS A 347 -20.17 -11.47 -5.68
N VAL A 348 -18.92 -11.27 -6.10
CA VAL A 348 -18.52 -10.61 -7.35
C VAL A 348 -18.78 -11.53 -8.57
N PRO A 349 -19.27 -11.02 -9.71
CA PRO A 349 -19.30 -11.78 -10.96
C PRO A 349 -17.93 -12.41 -11.28
N ALA A 350 -17.89 -13.72 -11.56
CA ALA A 350 -16.64 -14.45 -11.75
C ALA A 350 -15.78 -13.87 -12.89
N VAL A 351 -16.41 -13.34 -13.94
CA VAL A 351 -15.78 -12.65 -15.07
C VAL A 351 -14.90 -11.48 -14.60
N ILE A 352 -15.37 -10.66 -13.65
CA ILE A 352 -14.61 -9.52 -13.11
C ILE A 352 -13.36 -10.00 -12.37
N ALA A 353 -13.49 -11.01 -11.51
CA ALA A 353 -12.38 -11.58 -10.75
C ALA A 353 -11.34 -12.27 -11.65
N VAL A 354 -11.78 -12.95 -12.71
CA VAL A 354 -10.88 -13.57 -13.71
C VAL A 354 -10.15 -12.50 -14.52
N ILE A 355 -10.86 -11.52 -15.10
CA ILE A 355 -10.25 -10.42 -15.87
C ILE A 355 -9.21 -9.67 -15.01
N PHE A 356 -9.58 -9.30 -13.78
CA PHE A 356 -8.67 -8.61 -12.87
C PHE A 356 -7.42 -9.45 -12.55
N THR A 357 -7.59 -10.75 -12.23
CA THR A 357 -6.46 -11.65 -11.93
C THR A 357 -5.53 -11.81 -13.13
N VAL A 358 -6.07 -11.99 -14.33
CA VAL A 358 -5.30 -12.08 -15.58
C VAL A 358 -4.53 -10.79 -15.85
N VAL A 359 -5.18 -9.62 -15.74
CA VAL A 359 -4.52 -8.33 -15.94
C VAL A 359 -3.42 -8.07 -14.90
N CYS A 360 -3.63 -8.46 -13.64
CA CYS A 360 -2.58 -8.34 -12.61
C CYS A 360 -1.36 -9.20 -12.94
N PHE A 361 -1.53 -10.47 -13.31
CA PHE A 361 -0.41 -11.32 -13.74
C PHE A 361 0.24 -10.82 -15.04
N PHE A 362 -0.53 -10.23 -15.96
CA PHE A 362 0.00 -9.65 -17.19
C PHE A 362 0.87 -8.41 -16.95
N ILE A 363 0.42 -7.48 -16.09
CA ILE A 363 1.22 -6.29 -15.70
C ILE A 363 2.50 -6.73 -14.97
N VAL A 364 2.39 -7.67 -14.03
CA VAL A 364 3.53 -8.25 -13.30
C VAL A 364 4.52 -8.92 -14.26
N GLY A 365 4.03 -9.77 -15.17
CA GLY A 365 4.83 -10.47 -16.16
C GLY A 365 5.54 -9.53 -17.15
N LEU A 366 4.84 -8.53 -17.70
CA LEU A 366 5.46 -7.53 -18.56
C LEU A 366 6.48 -6.66 -17.81
N SER A 367 6.28 -6.35 -16.53
CA SER A 367 7.22 -5.50 -15.78
C SER A 367 8.62 -6.10 -15.61
N LEU A 368 8.74 -7.44 -15.67
CA LEU A 368 10.03 -8.13 -15.74
C LEU A 368 10.81 -7.83 -17.03
N TYR A 369 10.11 -7.49 -18.12
CA TYR A 369 10.68 -7.02 -19.38
C TYR A 369 10.88 -5.49 -19.40
N SER A 370 9.97 -4.74 -18.77
CA SER A 370 10.04 -3.27 -18.66
C SER A 370 11.24 -2.75 -17.87
N ASP A 371 11.48 -3.31 -16.69
CA ASP A 371 12.55 -2.93 -15.76
C ASP A 371 13.09 -4.20 -15.08
N PRO A 372 13.90 -5.00 -15.79
CA PRO A 372 14.42 -6.26 -15.26
C PRO A 372 15.29 -6.06 -14.01
N TRP A 373 15.88 -4.86 -13.81
CA TRP A 373 16.77 -4.60 -12.68
C TRP A 373 16.01 -4.39 -11.38
N ASN A 374 15.08 -3.43 -11.33
CA ASN A 374 14.32 -3.18 -10.10
C ASN A 374 13.30 -4.30 -9.85
N THR A 375 12.69 -4.85 -10.90
CA THR A 375 11.76 -5.98 -10.80
C THR A 375 12.50 -7.26 -10.37
N GLY A 376 13.69 -7.51 -10.92
CA GLY A 376 14.56 -8.62 -10.52
C GLY A 376 15.03 -8.52 -9.05
N ARG A 377 15.42 -7.33 -8.59
CA ARG A 377 15.77 -7.07 -7.18
C ARG A 377 14.57 -7.30 -6.25
N SER A 378 13.37 -6.90 -6.65
CA SER A 378 12.12 -7.14 -5.90
C SER A 378 11.79 -8.64 -5.83
N CYS A 379 11.95 -9.38 -6.93
CA CYS A 379 11.78 -10.83 -6.99
C CYS A 379 12.80 -11.56 -6.10
N ALA A 380 14.10 -11.21 -6.18
CA ALA A 380 15.14 -11.79 -5.34
C ALA A 380 14.86 -11.58 -3.84
N LEU A 381 14.49 -10.35 -3.43
CA LEU A 381 14.15 -10.06 -2.04
C LEU A 381 12.86 -10.78 -1.58
N MET A 382 11.89 -11.00 -2.46
CA MET A 382 10.75 -11.87 -2.16
C MET A 382 11.17 -13.32 -1.91
N LEU A 383 12.04 -13.87 -2.76
CA LEU A 383 12.55 -15.25 -2.64
C LEU A 383 13.38 -15.47 -1.36
N THR A 384 14.04 -14.44 -0.81
CA THR A 384 14.72 -14.56 0.51
C THR A 384 13.80 -14.96 1.66
N GLY A 385 12.49 -14.71 1.54
CA GLY A 385 11.52 -15.13 2.56
C GLY A 385 11.34 -16.65 2.63
N ILE A 386 11.64 -17.39 1.55
CA ILE A 386 11.47 -18.85 1.49
C ILE A 386 12.40 -19.57 2.49
N PRO A 387 13.74 -19.40 2.47
CA PRO A 387 14.61 -20.05 3.45
C PRO A 387 14.31 -19.59 4.88
N VAL A 388 13.93 -18.31 5.09
CA VAL A 388 13.56 -17.81 6.43
C VAL A 388 12.31 -18.51 6.96
N TYR A 389 11.29 -18.74 6.12
CA TYR A 389 10.08 -19.49 6.49
C TYR A 389 10.39 -20.93 6.96
N TYR A 390 11.22 -21.66 6.22
CA TYR A 390 11.60 -23.03 6.59
C TYR A 390 12.43 -23.09 7.89
N LEU A 391 13.33 -22.13 8.10
CA LEU A 391 14.11 -22.03 9.33
C LEU A 391 13.27 -21.65 10.56
N THR A 392 12.38 -20.65 10.42
CA THR A 392 11.65 -20.05 11.55
C THR A 392 10.31 -20.73 11.83
N VAL A 393 9.44 -20.87 10.82
CA VAL A 393 8.05 -21.33 10.98
C VAL A 393 7.97 -22.85 10.97
N GLN A 394 8.57 -23.52 9.98
CA GLN A 394 8.64 -24.99 9.95
C GLN A 394 9.71 -25.58 10.89
N ARG A 395 10.39 -24.73 11.67
CA ARG A 395 11.30 -25.09 12.77
C ARG A 395 12.35 -26.13 12.36
N PHE A 396 13.02 -25.95 11.22
CA PHE A 396 14.07 -26.86 10.75
C PHE A 396 15.34 -26.78 11.63
N ARG A 397 15.28 -27.42 12.81
CA ARG A 397 16.34 -27.56 13.82
C ARG A 397 17.14 -26.29 14.16
N LEU A 398 16.47 -25.17 14.44
CA LEU A 398 17.11 -24.00 15.06
C LEU A 398 17.87 -24.41 16.34
N PRO A 399 19.21 -24.22 16.41
CA PRO A 399 20.00 -24.67 17.55
C PRO A 399 19.59 -23.98 18.86
N ASN A 400 19.68 -24.69 19.98
CA ASN A 400 19.27 -24.14 21.28
C ASN A 400 20.05 -22.86 21.68
N ARG A 401 21.30 -22.69 21.20
CA ARG A 401 22.06 -21.43 21.36
C ARG A 401 21.38 -20.24 20.65
N PHE A 402 20.84 -20.43 19.45
CA PHE A 402 20.14 -19.36 18.71
C PHE A 402 18.82 -18.98 19.37
N LYS A 403 18.09 -19.95 19.94
CA LYS A 403 16.89 -19.68 20.76
C LYS A 403 17.28 -18.84 21.97
N TYR A 404 18.24 -19.32 22.78
CA TYR A 404 18.70 -18.59 23.97
C TYR A 404 19.14 -17.15 23.67
N ILE A 405 19.87 -16.92 22.57
CA ILE A 405 20.27 -15.56 22.13
C ILE A 405 19.04 -14.73 21.72
N SER A 406 18.10 -15.30 20.97
CA SER A 406 16.85 -14.65 20.56
C SER A 406 15.97 -14.28 21.76
N ASP A 407 15.85 -15.18 22.73
CA ASP A 407 15.05 -15.03 23.94
C ASP A 407 15.69 -13.99 24.87
N TYR A 408 17.01 -14.04 25.06
CA TYR A 408 17.80 -13.04 25.80
C TYR A 408 17.64 -11.64 25.20
N PHE A 409 17.79 -11.50 23.87
CA PHE A 409 17.64 -10.21 23.20
C PHE A 409 16.19 -9.70 23.26
N SER A 410 15.21 -10.60 23.11
CA SER A 410 13.78 -10.27 23.24
C SER A 410 13.45 -9.77 24.66
N MET A 411 13.99 -10.40 25.71
CA MET A 411 13.81 -9.95 27.10
C MET A 411 14.43 -8.57 27.34
N HIS A 412 15.63 -8.31 26.83
CA HIS A 412 16.26 -6.99 26.96
C HIS A 412 15.47 -5.91 26.21
N LEU A 413 14.98 -6.20 25.01
CA LEU A 413 14.18 -5.26 24.23
C LEU A 413 12.75 -5.09 24.79
N GLN A 414 12.20 -6.08 25.50
CA GLN A 414 10.96 -5.96 26.28
C GLN A 414 11.11 -4.94 27.42
N LEU A 415 12.16 -5.10 28.22
CA LEU A 415 12.48 -4.20 29.34
C LEU A 415 12.78 -2.77 28.86
N LEU A 416 13.57 -2.62 27.80
CA LEU A 416 13.95 -1.32 27.24
C LEU A 416 12.76 -0.52 26.68
N LEU A 417 11.74 -1.20 26.14
CA LEU A 417 10.60 -0.56 25.47
C LEU A 417 9.33 -0.48 26.33
N GLU A 418 9.36 -0.97 27.58
CA GLU A 418 8.18 -1.17 28.44
C GLU A 418 7.02 -1.88 27.69
N VAL A 419 7.33 -2.97 26.97
CA VAL A 419 6.35 -3.74 26.19
C VAL A 419 6.01 -5.08 26.83
N VAL A 420 4.73 -5.44 26.78
CA VAL A 420 4.18 -6.69 27.32
C VAL A 420 3.34 -7.36 26.24
N GLN A 421 3.35 -8.70 26.19
CA GLN A 421 2.48 -9.46 25.32
C GLN A 421 1.02 -9.25 25.73
N GLN A 422 0.13 -8.93 24.79
CA GLN A 422 -1.27 -8.72 25.14
C GLN A 422 -1.87 -10.00 25.75
N GLU A 423 -2.37 -9.89 26.99
CA GLU A 423 -3.11 -10.98 27.64
C GLU A 423 -4.30 -11.38 26.76
N ILE A 424 -4.35 -12.67 26.41
CA ILE A 424 -5.40 -13.22 25.58
C ILE A 424 -6.59 -13.52 26.49
N GLN A 425 -7.44 -12.52 26.72
CA GLN A 425 -8.83 -12.76 27.04
C GLN A 425 -9.54 -13.30 25.79
N THR A 426 -9.31 -14.59 25.50
CA THR A 426 -10.30 -15.41 24.79
C THR A 426 -11.55 -15.46 25.66
N TYR A 427 -12.65 -14.95 25.10
CA TYR A 427 -13.99 -14.94 25.69
C TYR A 427 -14.51 -16.38 25.95
#